data_AF-A0A516X5I2-F1
#
_entry.id   AF-A0A516X5I2-F1
#
_cell.length_a   1.000
_cell.length_b   1.000
_cell.length_c   1.000
_cell.angle_alpha   90.00
_cell.angle_beta   90.00
_cell.angle_gamma   90.00
#
_symmetry.space_group_name_H-M   'P 1'
#
loop_
_entity.id
_entity.type
_entity.pdbx_description
1 polymer ?
#
loop_
_entity_poly.entity_id
_entity_poly.type
_entity_poly.pdbx_seq_one_letter_code
_entity_poly.pdbx_strand_id
1 'polypeptide(L)'
;MVKRAHEVRAVRAVIARTAAIGAAVGAVALFGAVGQASAEVAPGTYTSTTLSSGLILLQRDAHVEGNELVLIGRYPIHPTPTGGYVDVFPGHRIVMNSDGHGGYSGPAYLGSLVIGSITLTPHG
;
A
#
# COMPACT_ATOMS: atom_id res chain seq x y z
N MET A 1 49.41 -2.87 -47.28
CA MET A 1 49.23 -3.60 -46.01
C MET A 1 47.99 -3.05 -45.32
N VAL A 2 47.06 -3.94 -44.99
CA VAL A 2 45.65 -3.71 -44.64
C VAL A 2 45.50 -3.48 -43.13
N LYS A 3 44.77 -2.44 -42.70
CA LYS A 3 43.99 -2.40 -41.45
C LYS A 3 43.21 -1.07 -41.32
N ARG A 4 42.03 -1.14 -40.70
CA ARG A 4 41.09 -0.04 -40.30
C ARG A 4 39.88 0.23 -41.21
N ALA A 5 39.23 -0.83 -41.70
CA ALA A 5 37.86 -0.74 -42.25
C ALA A 5 36.76 -1.19 -41.26
N HIS A 6 37.08 -1.47 -39.99
CA HIS A 6 36.12 -1.98 -38.99
C HIS A 6 35.72 -0.99 -37.88
N GLU A 7 36.42 0.15 -37.75
CA GLU A 7 36.24 1.08 -36.62
C GLU A 7 35.06 2.05 -36.80
N VAL A 8 34.63 2.32 -38.04
CA VAL A 8 33.65 3.38 -38.34
C VAL A 8 32.19 2.91 -38.17
N ARG A 9 31.93 1.60 -38.15
CA ARG A 9 30.57 1.05 -38.06
C ARG A 9 30.06 0.88 -36.62
N ALA A 10 30.98 0.71 -35.66
CA ALA A 10 30.64 0.51 -34.25
C ALA A 10 30.21 1.81 -33.55
N VAL A 11 30.78 2.96 -33.93
CA VAL A 11 30.48 4.26 -33.30
C VAL A 11 29.07 4.76 -33.65
N ARG A 12 28.56 4.48 -34.85
CA ARG A 12 27.19 4.86 -35.26
C ARG A 12 26.10 4.01 -34.60
N ALA A 13 26.39 2.78 -34.21
CA ALA A 13 25.42 1.89 -33.57
C ALA A 13 25.18 2.22 -32.08
N VAL A 14 26.15 2.87 -31.41
CA VAL A 14 26.05 3.22 -29.98
C VAL A 14 25.22 4.50 -29.78
N ILE A 15 25.24 5.45 -30.72
CA ILE A 15 24.51 6.72 -30.59
C ILE A 15 23.00 6.56 -30.84
N ALA A 16 22.57 5.55 -31.60
CA ALA A 16 21.14 5.31 -31.87
C ALA A 16 20.37 4.66 -30.70
N ARG A 17 21.05 4.19 -29.64
CA ARG A 17 20.41 3.52 -28.50
C ARG A 17 20.04 4.44 -27.34
N THR A 18 20.49 5.70 -27.35
CA THR A 18 20.31 6.63 -26.22
C THR A 18 19.08 7.55 -26.38
N ALA A 19 18.48 7.64 -27.57
CA ALA A 19 17.33 8.51 -27.82
C ALA A 19 15.96 7.86 -27.50
N ALA A 20 15.91 6.54 -27.30
CA ALA A 20 14.64 5.83 -27.11
C ALA A 20 14.15 5.75 -25.65
N ILE A 21 14.98 6.14 -24.66
CA ILE A 21 14.61 6.08 -23.24
C ILE A 21 13.99 7.39 -22.75
N GLY A 22 14.27 8.53 -23.41
CA GLY A 22 13.77 9.85 -22.98
C GLY A 22 12.28 10.09 -23.24
N ALA A 23 11.67 9.44 -24.23
CA ALA A 23 10.29 9.72 -24.63
C ALA A 23 9.24 8.90 -23.85
N ALA A 24 9.62 7.76 -23.27
CA ALA A 24 8.67 6.90 -22.54
C ALA A 24 8.35 7.42 -21.12
N VAL A 25 9.27 8.17 -20.50
CA VAL A 25 9.05 8.73 -19.15
C VAL A 25 8.09 9.92 -19.18
N GLY A 26 8.07 10.69 -20.26
CA GLY A 26 7.22 11.89 -20.37
C GLY A 26 5.72 11.60 -20.47
N ALA A 27 5.34 10.51 -21.17
CA ALA A 27 3.92 10.19 -21.36
C ALA A 27 3.24 9.61 -20.11
N VAL A 28 3.98 8.89 -19.26
CA VAL A 28 3.44 8.34 -18.01
C VAL A 28 3.15 9.46 -17.00
N ALA A 29 3.97 10.51 -16.99
CA ALA A 29 3.79 11.64 -16.08
C ALA A 29 2.57 12.52 -16.43
N LEU A 30 2.16 12.60 -17.72
CA LEU A 30 1.05 13.47 -18.14
C LEU A 30 -0.35 12.82 -18.04
N PHE A 31 -0.44 11.49 -17.95
CA PHE A 31 -1.72 10.77 -17.89
C PHE A 31 -1.88 9.81 -16.69
N GLY A 32 -0.85 9.67 -15.84
CA GLY A 32 -0.83 8.67 -14.76
C GLY A 32 -1.64 9.00 -13.50
N ALA A 33 -2.24 10.19 -13.39
CA ALA A 33 -3.12 10.57 -12.29
C ALA A 33 -4.60 10.33 -12.61
N VAL A 34 -4.92 9.28 -13.38
CA VAL A 34 -6.26 8.67 -13.32
C VAL A 34 -6.47 8.27 -11.86
N GLY A 35 -7.42 8.93 -11.19
CA GLY A 35 -7.61 8.88 -9.74
C GLY A 35 -7.38 7.48 -9.20
N GLN A 36 -6.39 7.33 -8.32
CA GLN A 36 -6.12 6.06 -7.67
C GLN A 36 -7.41 5.64 -6.98
N ALA A 37 -8.04 4.56 -7.47
CA ALA A 37 -9.23 4.01 -6.85
C ALA A 37 -8.87 3.72 -5.40
N SER A 38 -9.53 4.41 -4.48
CA SER A 38 -9.41 4.07 -3.07
C SER A 38 -10.19 2.79 -2.85
N ALA A 39 -9.57 1.80 -2.23
CA ALA A 39 -10.29 0.61 -1.82
C ALA A 39 -11.07 0.98 -0.56
N GLU A 40 -12.38 0.86 -0.61
CA GLU A 40 -13.21 0.97 0.59
C GLU A 40 -12.97 -0.26 1.48
N VAL A 41 -12.94 -0.05 2.80
CA VAL A 41 -12.90 -1.18 3.74
C VAL A 41 -14.30 -1.78 3.75
N ALA A 42 -14.40 -3.08 3.48
CA ALA A 42 -15.67 -3.75 3.33
C ALA A 42 -16.47 -3.68 4.65
N PRO A 43 -17.75 -3.30 4.60
CA PRO A 43 -18.63 -3.42 5.75
C PRO A 43 -18.75 -4.87 6.19
N GLY A 44 -18.77 -5.12 7.50
CA GLY A 44 -18.86 -6.47 8.02
C GLY A 44 -18.37 -6.60 9.45
N THR A 45 -18.41 -7.84 9.93
CA THR A 45 -17.97 -8.22 11.27
C THR A 45 -16.63 -8.94 11.16
N TYR A 46 -15.71 -8.60 12.07
CA TYR A 46 -14.31 -9.02 12.05
C TYR A 46 -13.81 -9.42 13.43
N THR A 47 -13.05 -10.51 13.50
CA THR A 47 -12.17 -10.75 14.65
C THR A 47 -10.93 -9.89 14.48
N SER A 48 -10.75 -8.92 15.36
CA SER A 48 -9.56 -8.07 15.44
C SER A 48 -8.52 -8.71 16.35
N THR A 49 -7.39 -9.13 15.79
CA THR A 49 -6.22 -9.60 16.53
C THR A 49 -5.11 -8.56 16.47
N THR A 50 -4.66 -8.08 17.62
CA THR A 50 -3.52 -7.16 17.76
C THR A 50 -2.31 -7.93 18.26
N LEU A 51 -1.19 -7.78 17.54
CA LEU A 51 0.09 -8.34 17.93
C LEU A 51 1.07 -7.24 18.32
N SER A 52 1.91 -7.51 19.31
CA SER A 52 3.10 -6.72 19.61
C SER A 52 4.28 -7.67 19.79
N SER A 53 5.40 -7.38 19.11
CA SER A 53 6.59 -8.23 19.13
C SER A 53 6.31 -9.72 18.81
N GLY A 54 5.34 -9.98 17.93
CA GLY A 54 4.94 -11.33 17.52
C GLY A 54 4.03 -12.08 18.50
N LEU A 55 3.69 -11.49 19.63
CA LEU A 55 2.75 -12.06 20.61
C LEU A 55 1.36 -11.45 20.44
N ILE A 56 0.32 -12.26 20.58
CA ILE A 56 -1.06 -11.76 20.65
C ILE A 56 -1.21 -10.98 21.94
N LEU A 57 -1.46 -9.68 21.81
CA LEU A 57 -1.72 -8.80 22.94
C LEU A 57 -3.21 -8.75 23.27
N LEU A 58 -4.05 -8.74 22.24
CA LEU A 58 -5.48 -8.60 22.36
C LEU A 58 -6.19 -9.23 21.16
N GLN A 59 -7.29 -9.91 21.41
CA GLN A 59 -8.23 -10.39 20.40
C GLN A 59 -9.64 -9.99 20.82
N ARG A 60 -10.42 -9.38 19.90
CA ARG A 60 -11.77 -8.88 20.18
C ARG A 60 -12.60 -8.77 18.91
N ASP A 61 -13.90 -8.63 19.06
CA ASP A 61 -14.79 -8.31 17.95
C ASP A 61 -14.55 -6.88 17.45
N ALA A 62 -14.73 -6.70 16.16
CA ALA A 62 -14.68 -5.44 15.45
C ALA A 62 -15.75 -5.43 14.35
N HIS A 63 -16.25 -4.26 14.01
CA HIS A 63 -17.21 -4.11 12.93
C HIS A 63 -16.81 -2.94 12.03
N VAL A 64 -17.09 -3.05 10.75
CA VAL A 64 -17.05 -1.93 9.82
C VAL A 64 -18.48 -1.54 9.53
N GLU A 65 -18.89 -0.38 10.03
CA GLU A 65 -20.22 0.19 9.89
C GLU A 65 -20.13 1.49 9.08
N GLY A 66 -20.55 1.45 7.81
CA GLY A 66 -20.32 2.57 6.89
C GLY A 66 -18.82 2.83 6.73
N ASN A 67 -18.37 4.06 7.00
CA ASN A 67 -16.96 4.46 6.95
C ASN A 67 -16.31 4.53 8.35
N GLU A 68 -16.83 3.78 9.32
CA GLU A 68 -16.28 3.72 10.67
C GLU A 68 -15.85 2.29 11.02
N LEU A 69 -14.70 2.19 11.67
CA LEU A 69 -14.27 0.98 12.36
C LEU A 69 -14.73 1.04 13.81
N VAL A 70 -15.60 0.11 14.19
CA VAL A 70 -16.09 -0.09 15.55
C VAL A 70 -15.21 -1.14 16.23
N LEU A 71 -14.50 -0.74 17.28
CA LEU A 71 -13.64 -1.59 18.12
C LEU A 71 -13.99 -1.34 19.60
N ILE A 72 -13.13 -0.62 20.33
CA ILE A 72 -13.42 -0.05 21.68
C ILE A 72 -14.11 1.31 21.60
N GLY A 73 -14.21 1.85 20.40
CA GLY A 73 -14.85 3.11 20.07
C GLY A 73 -15.17 3.09 18.58
N ARG A 74 -15.59 4.24 18.05
CA ARG A 74 -15.86 4.42 16.63
C ARG A 74 -14.79 5.31 16.02
N TYR A 75 -14.16 4.84 14.95
CA TYR A 75 -13.03 5.49 14.35
C TYR A 75 -13.26 5.69 12.85
N PRO A 76 -13.22 6.93 12.36
CA PRO A 76 -13.33 7.20 10.92
C PRO A 76 -12.23 6.47 10.16
N ILE A 77 -12.63 5.71 9.16
CA ILE A 77 -11.72 5.06 8.23
C ILE A 77 -11.29 6.10 7.21
N HIS A 78 -9.98 6.28 7.06
CA HIS A 78 -9.40 7.07 5.99
C HIS A 78 -9.04 6.12 4.85
N PRO A 79 -9.72 6.22 3.70
CA PRO A 79 -9.50 5.30 2.59
C PRO A 79 -8.08 5.44 2.01
N THR A 80 -7.55 4.31 1.56
CA THR A 80 -6.26 4.20 0.86
C THR A 80 -6.42 3.30 -0.37
N PRO A 81 -5.46 3.27 -1.31
CA PRO A 81 -5.56 2.41 -2.50
C PRO A 81 -5.69 0.90 -2.19
N THR A 82 -5.28 0.45 -1.01
CA THR A 82 -5.26 -0.96 -0.61
C THR A 82 -6.18 -1.28 0.57
N GLY A 83 -6.95 -0.31 1.06
CA GLY A 83 -7.89 -0.48 2.17
C GLY A 83 -8.05 0.84 2.92
N GLY A 84 -7.64 0.91 4.18
CA GLY A 84 -7.76 2.16 4.94
C GLY A 84 -6.80 2.28 6.10
N TYR A 85 -6.87 3.40 6.81
CA TYR A 85 -6.28 3.51 8.13
C TYR A 85 -7.25 4.20 9.09
N VAL A 86 -7.07 3.96 10.39
CA VAL A 86 -7.78 4.66 11.46
C VAL A 86 -6.79 5.26 12.43
N ASP A 87 -7.14 6.40 13.01
CA ASP A 87 -6.41 6.98 14.14
C ASP A 87 -7.23 6.73 15.41
N VAL A 88 -6.80 5.79 16.25
CA VAL A 88 -7.58 5.32 17.42
C VAL A 88 -7.37 6.17 18.68
N PHE A 89 -6.25 6.87 18.75
CA PHE A 89 -5.95 7.95 19.69
C PHE A 89 -4.83 8.82 19.10
N PRO A 90 -4.57 10.04 19.62
CA PRO A 90 -3.55 10.92 19.05
C PRO A 90 -2.20 10.22 18.89
N GLY A 91 -1.71 10.19 17.65
CA GLY A 91 -0.47 9.53 17.28
C GLY A 91 -0.55 8.01 17.12
N HIS A 92 -1.66 7.34 17.43
CA HIS A 92 -1.81 5.91 17.20
C HIS A 92 -2.63 5.61 15.94
N ARG A 93 -1.93 5.15 14.90
CA ARG A 93 -2.50 4.79 13.62
C ARG A 93 -2.48 3.30 13.41
N ILE A 94 -3.58 2.75 12.92
CA ILE A 94 -3.66 1.36 12.49
C ILE A 94 -3.93 1.36 10.99
N VAL A 95 -3.08 0.67 10.22
CA VAL A 95 -3.26 0.50 8.77
C VAL A 95 -3.91 -0.85 8.50
N MET A 96 -4.91 -0.85 7.63
CA MET A 96 -5.71 -2.00 7.22
C MET A 96 -5.53 -2.19 5.72
N ASN A 97 -4.54 -3.01 5.33
CA ASN A 97 -4.37 -3.42 3.94
C ASN A 97 -5.19 -4.67 3.69
N SER A 98 -5.96 -4.70 2.62
CA SER A 98 -6.73 -5.87 2.23
C SER A 98 -5.82 -7.07 1.99
N ASP A 99 -6.23 -8.24 2.48
CA ASP A 99 -5.59 -9.51 2.19
C ASP A 99 -6.11 -10.18 0.89
N GLY A 100 -7.08 -9.55 0.20
CA GLY A 100 -7.73 -10.10 -1.00
C GLY A 100 -8.81 -11.16 -0.73
N HIS A 101 -9.03 -11.54 0.52
CA HIS A 101 -9.96 -12.59 0.97
C HIS A 101 -11.06 -12.04 1.90
N GLY A 102 -11.26 -10.72 1.86
CA GLY A 102 -12.23 -10.01 2.68
C GLY A 102 -11.68 -9.55 4.04
N GLY A 103 -10.48 -9.99 4.43
CA GLY A 103 -9.81 -9.55 5.63
C GLY A 103 -8.83 -8.41 5.39
N TYR A 104 -8.24 -7.94 6.47
CA TYR A 104 -7.26 -6.86 6.46
C TYR A 104 -6.10 -7.14 7.41
N SER A 105 -4.92 -6.68 7.06
CA SER A 105 -3.76 -6.71 7.94
C SER A 105 -2.86 -5.50 7.75
N GLY A 106 -2.12 -5.14 8.79
CA GLY A 106 -1.14 -4.07 8.66
C GLY A 106 -0.52 -3.60 9.96
N PRO A 107 0.45 -2.67 9.86
CA PRO A 107 1.16 -2.14 11.01
C PRO A 107 0.27 -1.22 11.87
N ALA A 108 0.55 -1.26 13.17
CA ALA A 108 0.12 -0.25 14.14
C ALA A 108 1.31 0.65 14.49
N TYR A 109 1.10 1.96 14.44
CA TYR A 109 2.13 2.98 14.67
C TYR A 109 1.82 3.82 15.90
N LEU A 110 2.85 4.21 16.65
CA LEU A 110 2.80 5.34 17.57
C LEU A 110 3.74 6.43 17.05
N GLY A 111 3.18 7.50 16.49
CA GLY A 111 3.92 8.48 15.70
C GLY A 111 4.52 7.81 14.46
N SER A 112 5.85 7.85 14.33
CA SER A 112 6.59 7.18 13.25
C SER A 112 7.08 5.77 13.60
N LEU A 113 6.84 5.30 14.83
CA LEU A 113 7.34 4.02 15.32
C LEU A 113 6.32 2.91 15.09
N VAL A 114 6.72 1.79 14.47
CA VAL A 114 5.91 0.56 14.44
C VAL A 114 5.91 -0.08 15.83
N ILE A 115 4.74 -0.22 16.44
CA ILE A 115 4.57 -0.79 17.79
C ILE A 115 3.90 -2.18 17.77
N GLY A 116 3.41 -2.59 16.61
CA GLY A 116 2.71 -3.86 16.46
C GLY A 116 2.05 -3.99 15.09
N SER A 117 1.11 -4.92 15.02
CA SER A 117 0.28 -5.14 13.85
C SER A 117 -1.15 -5.50 14.25
N ILE A 118 -2.08 -5.30 13.33
CA ILE A 118 -3.45 -5.78 13.43
C ILE A 118 -3.74 -6.79 12.31
N THR A 119 -4.63 -7.73 12.60
CA THR A 119 -5.34 -8.53 11.60
C THR A 119 -6.83 -8.41 11.88
N LEU A 120 -7.62 -8.13 10.84
CA LEU A 120 -9.08 -8.20 10.84
C LEU A 120 -9.47 -9.43 10.01
N THR A 121 -9.88 -10.50 10.69
CA THR A 121 -10.34 -11.72 10.04
C THR A 121 -11.86 -11.69 9.96
N PRO A 122 -12.48 -11.82 8.78
CA PRO A 122 -13.95 -11.89 8.67
C PRO A 122 -14.50 -13.01 9.57
N HIS A 123 -15.58 -12.73 10.28
CA HIS A 123 -16.33 -13.75 11.03
C HIS A 123 -17.81 -13.39 11.08
N GLY A 124 -18.66 -14.40 10.89
CA GLY A 124 -20.10 -14.26 10.73
C GLY A 124 -20.67 -15.47 10.03
#